data_AF-A0A2V5U788-F1
#
_entry.id   AF-A0A2V5U788-F1
#
_cell.length_a   1.000
_cell.length_b   1.000
_cell.length_c   1.000
_cell.angle_alpha   90.00
_cell.angle_beta   90.00
_cell.angle_gamma   90.00
#
_symmetry.space_group_name_H-M   'P 1'
#
loop_
_entity.id
_entity.type
_entity.pdbx_description
1 polymer ?
#
loop_
_entity_poly.entity_id
_entity_poly.type
_entity_poly.pdbx_seq_one_letter_code
_entity_poly.pdbx_strand_id
1 'polypeptide(L)'
;ALAAKNATTAIPIVMANVADPVGQGLVASLARPGGNVTGNSGLAFELDTKRLEILKDVVPKLARVGFLRLPSGRDLQVKEIRPAAVALKLKLEEIETQPDAKGLESAFQTAK
;
A
#
# COMPACT_ATOMS: atom_id res chain seq x y z
N ALA A 1 0.07 10.08 -14.37
CA ALA A 1 1.24 9.50 -15.07
C ALA A 1 0.84 8.73 -16.33
N LEU A 2 -0.09 7.77 -16.26
CA LEU A 2 -0.45 6.92 -17.41
C LEU A 2 -0.94 7.73 -18.63
N ALA A 3 -1.86 8.67 -18.43
CA ALA A 3 -2.33 9.54 -19.51
C ALA A 3 -1.19 10.33 -20.18
N ALA A 4 -0.25 10.86 -19.39
CA ALA A 4 0.93 11.58 -19.91
C ALA A 4 1.86 10.63 -20.70
N LYS A 5 2.12 9.42 -20.18
CA LYS A 5 2.94 8.40 -20.87
C LYS A 5 2.34 8.01 -22.23
N ASN A 6 1.01 7.95 -22.32
CA ASN A 6 0.31 7.64 -23.56
C ASN A 6 0.29 8.84 -24.54
N ALA A 7 0.35 10.06 -24.02
CA ALA A 7 0.33 11.28 -24.83
C ALA A 7 1.70 11.61 -25.45
N THR A 8 2.81 11.15 -24.87
CA THR A 8 4.14 11.45 -25.39
C THR A 8 5.19 10.43 -24.96
N THR A 9 6.06 10.09 -25.89
CA THR A 9 7.28 9.29 -25.66
C THR A 9 8.56 10.15 -25.69
N ALA A 10 8.46 11.43 -26.05
CA ALA A 10 9.60 12.33 -26.24
C ALA A 10 9.79 13.34 -25.10
N ILE A 11 8.71 13.81 -24.48
CA ILE A 11 8.78 14.76 -23.35
C ILE A 11 9.05 13.96 -22.07
N PRO A 12 10.09 14.29 -21.27
CA PRO A 12 10.33 13.63 -20.00
C PRO A 12 9.16 13.79 -19.02
N ILE A 13 8.76 12.69 -18.38
CA ILE A 13 7.69 12.65 -17.38
C ILE A 13 8.29 12.28 -16.03
N VAL A 14 8.08 13.13 -15.03
CA VAL A 14 8.52 12.88 -13.65
C VAL A 14 7.30 12.54 -12.78
N MET A 15 7.25 11.31 -12.27
CA MET A 15 6.26 10.88 -11.27
C MET A 15 6.69 11.28 -9.85
N ALA A 16 5.73 11.67 -9.00
CA ALA A 16 6.01 12.19 -7.66
C ALA A 16 5.72 11.19 -6.52
N ASN A 17 4.66 10.40 -6.63
CA ASN A 17 4.25 9.46 -5.57
C ASN A 17 3.36 8.34 -6.13
N VAL A 18 3.86 7.62 -7.14
CA VAL A 18 3.16 6.43 -7.64
C VAL A 18 3.58 5.26 -6.77
N ALA A 19 2.65 4.51 -6.19
CA ALA A 19 3.03 3.45 -5.27
C ALA A 19 3.61 2.20 -5.96
N ASP A 20 3.11 1.84 -7.14
CA ASP A 20 3.61 0.68 -7.89
C ASP A 20 3.70 1.03 -9.38
N PRO A 21 4.77 1.74 -9.80
CA PRO A 21 4.94 2.16 -11.18
C PRO A 21 5.32 0.99 -12.10
N VAL A 22 5.85 -0.11 -11.56
CA VAL A 22 6.20 -1.31 -12.34
C VAL A 22 4.95 -2.13 -12.63
N GLY A 23 4.16 -2.47 -11.60
CA GLY A 23 2.91 -3.21 -11.77
C GLY A 23 1.84 -2.43 -12.53
N GLN A 24 1.88 -1.09 -12.51
CA GLN A 24 1.05 -0.24 -13.38
C GLN A 24 1.59 -0.10 -14.82
N GLY A 25 2.74 -0.70 -15.13
CA GLY A 25 3.35 -0.63 -16.46
C GLY A 25 3.83 0.76 -16.86
N LEU A 26 4.07 1.66 -15.90
CA LEU A 26 4.61 2.99 -16.18
C LEU A 26 6.10 2.93 -16.50
N VAL A 27 6.84 2.05 -15.82
CA VAL A 27 8.29 1.83 -16.00
C VAL A 27 8.61 0.33 -16.03
N ALA A 28 9.67 -0.07 -16.72
CA ALA A 28 10.10 -1.47 -16.79
C ALA A 28 10.74 -1.97 -15.48
N SER A 29 11.44 -1.08 -14.77
CA SER A 29 12.01 -1.34 -13.45
C SER A 29 12.28 -0.03 -12.71
N LEU A 30 12.43 -0.10 -11.39
CA LEU A 30 12.79 1.08 -10.59
C LEU A 30 14.22 1.57 -10.87
N ALA A 31 15.17 0.64 -11.00
CA ALA A 31 16.58 0.98 -11.21
C ALA A 31 16.85 1.47 -12.64
N ARG A 32 16.10 0.97 -13.63
CA ARG A 32 16.22 1.32 -15.05
C ARG A 32 14.82 1.40 -15.69
N PRO A 33 14.19 2.60 -15.72
CA PRO A 33 12.82 2.75 -16.18
C PRO A 33 12.54 2.36 -17.63
N GLY A 34 13.53 2.50 -18.53
CA GLY A 34 13.46 2.02 -19.91
C GLY A 34 12.67 2.89 -20.90
N GLY A 35 12.35 4.14 -20.55
CA GLY A 35 11.63 5.08 -21.42
C GLY A 35 11.76 6.53 -20.93
N ASN A 36 10.80 7.39 -21.31
CA ASN A 36 10.77 8.81 -20.90
C ASN A 36 10.13 9.06 -19.52
N VAL A 37 9.75 8.02 -18.79
CA VAL A 37 9.15 8.12 -17.45
C VAL A 37 10.20 7.81 -16.38
N THR A 38 10.34 8.69 -15.40
CA THR A 38 11.20 8.51 -14.21
C THR A 38 10.55 9.19 -12.99
N GLY A 39 11.17 9.11 -11.82
CA GLY A 39 10.78 9.90 -10.64
C GLY A 39 10.74 9.09 -9.35
N ASN A 40 9.83 9.45 -8.46
CA ASN A 40 9.72 8.90 -7.12
C ASN A 40 8.54 7.91 -7.00
N SER A 41 8.85 6.72 -6.46
CA SER A 41 7.86 5.70 -6.08
C SER A 41 7.61 5.77 -4.58
N GLY A 42 6.35 5.67 -4.17
CA GLY A 42 6.00 5.60 -2.75
C GLY A 42 6.12 4.17 -2.23
N LEU A 43 6.99 3.92 -1.25
CA LEU A 43 7.10 2.62 -0.55
C LEU A 43 5.97 2.46 0.47
N ALA A 44 4.74 2.45 -0.02
CA ALA A 44 3.58 2.42 0.83
C ALA A 44 3.31 1.02 1.38
N PHE A 45 3.41 -0.03 0.57
CA PHE A 45 2.98 -1.38 0.98
C PHE A 45 4.14 -2.25 1.40
N GLU A 46 5.30 -2.04 0.79
CA GLU A 46 6.57 -2.73 1.06
C GLU A 46 7.03 -2.51 2.52
N LEU A 47 6.55 -1.44 3.16
CA LEU A 47 6.84 -1.12 4.55
C LEU A 47 5.79 -1.62 5.54
N ASP A 48 4.67 -2.20 5.11
CA ASP A 48 3.59 -2.62 6.02
C ASP A 48 4.05 -3.74 6.98
N THR A 49 4.89 -4.66 6.50
CA THR A 49 5.58 -5.65 7.36
C THR A 49 6.34 -4.96 8.48
N LYS A 50 7.15 -3.95 8.15
CA LYS A 50 7.97 -3.25 9.14
C LYS A 50 7.12 -2.45 10.12
N ARG A 51 6.01 -1.88 9.67
CA ARG A 51 5.06 -1.18 10.54
C ARG A 51 4.42 -2.13 11.56
N LEU A 52 4.07 -3.36 11.16
CA LEU A 52 3.58 -4.36 12.10
C LEU A 52 4.65 -4.80 13.10
N GLU A 53 5.89 -5.00 12.67
CA GLU A 53 7.01 -5.30 13.56
C GLU A 53 7.19 -4.21 14.61
N ILE A 54 7.24 -2.94 14.19
CA ILE A 54 7.39 -1.80 15.10
C ILE A 54 6.19 -1.72 16.07
N LEU A 55 4.97 -1.95 15.58
CA LEU A 55 3.79 -1.94 16.45
C LEU A 55 3.85 -3.04 17.52
N LYS A 56 4.37 -4.22 17.17
CA LYS A 56 4.59 -5.34 18.10
C LYS A 56 5.70 -5.05 19.11
N ASP A 57 6.78 -4.39 18.68
CA ASP A 57 7.87 -3.97 19.56
C ASP A 57 7.40 -2.94 20.60
N VAL A 58 6.59 -1.96 20.16
CA VAL A 58 6.02 -0.91 21.02
C VAL A 58 4.94 -1.47 21.96
N VAL A 59 4.15 -2.44 21.50
CA VAL A 59 3.10 -3.09 22.29
C VAL A 59 3.37 -4.59 22.38
N PRO A 60 4.22 -5.06 23.32
CA PRO A 60 4.66 -6.46 23.36
C PRO A 60 3.51 -7.48 23.50
N LYS A 61 2.42 -7.08 24.17
CA LYS A 61 1.21 -7.90 24.38
C LYS A 61 0.20 -7.83 23.22
N LEU A 62 0.52 -7.13 22.14
CA LEU A 62 -0.34 -7.04 20.96
C LEU A 62 -0.65 -8.44 20.41
N ALA A 63 -1.94 -8.74 20.28
CA ALA A 63 -2.44 -10.02 19.77
C ALA A 63 -3.33 -9.86 18.54
N ARG A 64 -3.90 -8.66 18.33
CA ARG A 64 -4.86 -8.36 17.28
C ARG A 64 -4.60 -7.00 16.68
N VAL A 65 -4.74 -6.87 15.37
CA VAL A 65 -4.59 -5.62 14.63
C VAL A 65 -5.75 -5.47 13.64
N GLY A 66 -6.49 -4.38 13.75
CA GLY A 66 -7.46 -3.98 12.73
C GLY A 66 -6.75 -3.32 11.56
N PHE A 67 -7.00 -3.81 10.34
CA PHE A 67 -6.43 -3.31 9.11
C PHE A 67 -7.55 -2.78 8.21
N LEU A 68 -7.70 -1.46 8.21
CA LEU A 68 -8.75 -0.77 7.47
C LEU A 68 -8.29 -0.59 6.01
N ARG A 69 -9.10 -1.05 5.06
CA ARG A 69 -8.82 -0.95 3.61
C ARG A 69 -9.99 -0.34 2.86
N LEU A 70 -9.68 0.40 1.80
CA LEU A 70 -10.72 0.89 0.89
C LEU A 70 -11.24 -0.25 0.00
N PRO A 71 -12.48 -0.18 -0.53
CA PRO A 71 -13.03 -1.16 -1.47
C PRO A 71 -12.20 -1.30 -2.75
N SER A 72 -11.64 -0.19 -3.22
CA SER A 72 -10.68 -0.14 -4.34
C SER A 72 -9.23 -0.37 -3.88
N GLY A 73 -9.03 -0.74 -2.61
CA GLY A 73 -7.73 -1.01 -2.02
C GLY A 73 -7.00 -2.07 -2.81
N ARG A 74 -5.77 -1.78 -3.22
CA ARG A 74 -4.99 -2.69 -4.06
C ARG A 74 -4.67 -3.97 -3.30
N ASP A 75 -4.94 -5.12 -3.92
CA ASP A 75 -4.57 -6.46 -3.43
C ASP A 75 -3.12 -6.58 -2.95
N LEU A 76 -2.23 -5.73 -3.49
CA LEU A 76 -0.83 -5.64 -3.11
C LEU A 76 -0.65 -5.40 -1.61
N GLN A 77 -1.51 -4.59 -0.98
CA GLN A 77 -1.36 -4.28 0.44
C GLN A 77 -1.63 -5.49 1.33
N VAL A 78 -2.69 -6.25 1.00
CA VAL A 78 -3.05 -7.48 1.73
C VAL A 78 -1.99 -8.57 1.54
N LYS A 79 -1.41 -8.66 0.33
CA LYS A 79 -0.32 -9.60 0.02
C LYS A 79 0.91 -9.37 0.87
N GLU A 80 1.26 -8.12 1.16
CA GLU A 80 2.42 -7.79 2.00
C GLU A 80 2.13 -7.97 3.50
N ILE A 81 0.99 -7.48 4.00
CA ILE A 81 0.73 -7.42 5.44
C ILE A 81 0.30 -8.76 6.07
N ARG A 82 -0.39 -9.63 5.31
CA ARG A 82 -0.93 -10.90 5.84
C ARG A 82 0.19 -11.88 6.24
N PRO A 83 1.24 -12.11 5.43
CA PRO A 83 2.38 -12.94 5.86
C PRO A 83 3.07 -12.40 7.12
N ALA A 84 3.23 -11.08 7.22
CA ALA A 84 3.83 -10.43 8.39
C ALA A 84 3.01 -10.66 9.67
N ALA A 85 1.69 -10.52 9.59
CA ALA A 85 0.80 -10.80 10.73
C ALA A 85 0.93 -12.26 11.20
N VAL A 86 0.98 -13.23 10.28
CA VAL A 86 1.20 -14.64 10.61
C VAL A 86 2.54 -14.86 11.30
N ALA A 87 3.63 -14.31 10.75
CA ALA A 87 4.98 -14.42 11.32
C ALA A 87 5.07 -13.83 12.74
N LEU A 88 4.36 -12.72 12.99
CA LEU A 88 4.30 -12.04 14.28
C LEU A 88 3.25 -12.62 15.24
N LYS A 89 2.52 -13.68 14.85
CA LYS A 89 1.42 -14.30 15.60
C LYS A 89 0.32 -13.31 15.97
N LEU A 90 0.01 -12.39 15.06
CA LEU A 90 -1.06 -11.41 15.18
C LEU A 90 -2.29 -11.88 14.42
N LYS A 91 -3.47 -11.73 15.02
CA LYS A 91 -4.74 -11.83 14.30
C LYS A 91 -4.96 -10.52 13.54
N LEU A 92 -4.94 -10.58 12.22
CA LEU A 92 -5.27 -9.44 11.36
C LEU A 92 -6.78 -9.44 11.08
N GLU A 93 -7.45 -8.33 11.39
CA GLU A 93 -8.86 -8.10 11.07
C GLU A 93 -8.95 -7.13 9.91
N GLU A 94 -9.10 -7.66 8.69
CA GLU A 94 -9.22 -6.86 7.47
C GLU A 94 -10.64 -6.28 7.37
N ILE A 95 -10.76 -4.96 7.47
CA ILE A 95 -12.04 -4.25 7.50
C ILE A 95 -12.13 -3.33 6.29
N GLU A 96 -13.03 -3.64 5.36
CA GLU A 96 -13.30 -2.76 4.25
C GLU A 96 -14.13 -1.55 4.70
N THR A 97 -13.73 -0.35 4.32
CA THR A 97 -14.37 0.89 4.77
C THR A 97 -14.39 1.97 3.70
N GLN A 98 -15.43 2.79 3.70
CA GLN A 98 -15.51 3.98 2.84
C GLN A 98 -14.64 5.10 3.41
N PRO A 99 -14.02 5.95 2.55
CA PRO A 99 -13.17 7.06 2.98
C PRO A 99 -14.02 8.26 3.46
N ASP A 100 -14.99 8.01 4.33
CA ASP A 100 -15.86 9.01 4.94
C ASP A 100 -16.01 8.76 6.45
N ALA A 101 -16.57 9.74 7.15
CA ALA A 101 -16.71 9.66 8.61
C ALA A 101 -17.58 8.48 9.08
N LYS A 102 -18.61 8.10 8.32
CA LYS A 102 -19.51 7.00 8.67
C LYS A 102 -18.84 5.65 8.46
N GLY A 103 -18.08 5.51 7.38
CA GLY A 103 -17.27 4.33 7.08
C GLY A 103 -16.23 4.10 8.18
N LEU A 104 -15.54 5.17 8.60
CA LEU A 104 -14.55 5.07 9.66
C LEU A 104 -15.17 4.63 11.00
N GLU A 105 -16.27 5.24 11.41
CA GLU A 105 -17.00 4.86 12.63
C GLU A 105 -17.44 3.39 12.59
N SER A 106 -18.04 2.96 11.47
CA SER A 106 -18.48 1.57 11.28
C SER A 106 -17.31 0.57 11.37
N ALA A 107 -16.13 0.96 10.87
CA ALA A 107 -14.95 0.12 10.92
C ALA A 107 -14.45 -0.08 12.36
N PHE A 108 -14.43 0.99 13.17
CA PHE A 108 -14.06 0.89 14.59
C PHE A 108 -15.04 0.03 15.38
N GLN A 109 -16.34 0.11 15.09
CA GLN A 109 -17.34 -0.75 15.74
C GLN A 109 -17.23 -2.23 15.34
N THR A 110 -16.68 -2.51 14.16
CA THR A 110 -16.47 -3.87 13.66
C THR A 110 -15.22 -4.51 14.27
N ALA A 111 -14.19 -3.73 14.56
CA ALA A 111 -12.97 -4.18 15.23
C ALA A 111 -13.26 -4.52 16.71
N LYS A 112 -13.64 -5.78 17.00
CA LYS A 112 -14.03 -6.26 18.33
C LYS A 112 -12.94 -7.04 19.03
#